data_AF-A0A955F3X2-F1
#
_entry.id   AF-A0A955F3X2-F1
#
_cell.length_a   1.000
_cell.length_b   1.000
_cell.length_c   1.000
_cell.angle_alpha   90.00
_cell.angle_beta   90.00
_cell.angle_gamma   90.00
#
_symmetry.space_group_name_H-M   'P 1'
#
loop_
_entity.id
_entity.type
_entity.pdbx_description
1 polymer ?
#
loop_
_entity_poly.entity_id
_entity_poly.type
_entity_poly.pdbx_seq_one_letter_code
_entity_poly.pdbx_strand_id
1 'polypeptide(L)'
;MSVSVSVRSRGADLLRLGALAALIALAFGAALNFGFLNYDDPAVVVDNEVIEGLTASHFRAVFSEVRDHAYLPLYYASFWIDHAI
;
A
#
# COMPACT_ATOMS: atom_id res chain seq x y z
N MET A 1 39.43 18.73 -33.13
CA MET A 1 37.98 18.51 -32.93
C MET A 1 37.53 19.38 -31.77
N SER A 2 36.69 20.39 -32.04
CA SER A 2 36.08 21.22 -30.99
C SER A 2 34.74 20.61 -30.59
N VAL A 3 34.56 20.29 -29.32
CA VAL A 3 33.27 19.80 -28.77
C VAL A 3 32.51 21.01 -28.24
N SER A 4 31.41 21.38 -28.89
CA SER A 4 30.53 22.43 -28.37
C SER A 4 29.67 21.86 -27.24
N VAL A 5 29.84 22.38 -26.03
CA VAL A 5 28.93 22.08 -24.91
C VAL A 5 27.70 22.98 -25.05
N SER A 6 26.53 22.37 -25.24
CA SER A 6 25.25 23.08 -25.29
C SER A 6 24.87 23.59 -23.89
N VAL A 7 24.79 24.90 -23.71
CA VAL A 7 24.31 25.53 -22.48
C VAL A 7 22.78 25.44 -22.47
N ARG A 8 22.23 24.53 -21.64
CA ARG A 8 20.76 24.43 -21.47
C ARG A 8 20.19 25.68 -20.81
N SER A 9 19.08 26.19 -21.33
CA SER A 9 18.40 27.33 -20.72
C SER A 9 17.56 26.86 -19.54
N ARG A 10 17.94 27.30 -18.33
CA ARG A 10 17.23 27.00 -17.08
C ARG A 10 15.73 27.33 -17.18
N GLY A 11 15.37 28.41 -17.89
CA GLY A 11 13.97 28.80 -18.12
C GLY A 11 13.16 27.78 -18.94
N ALA A 12 13.74 27.19 -19.98
CA ALA A 12 13.03 26.17 -20.77
C ALA A 12 12.85 24.88 -19.97
N ASP A 13 13.82 24.52 -19.15
CA ASP A 13 13.72 23.34 -18.29
C ASP A 13 12.65 23.53 -17.20
N LEU A 14 12.56 24.70 -16.59
CA LEU A 14 11.49 25.02 -15.64
C LEU A 14 10.10 24.99 -16.29
N LEU A 15 9.96 25.51 -17.51
CA LEU A 15 8.68 25.49 -18.22
C LEU A 15 8.24 24.06 -18.55
N ARG A 16 9.17 23.19 -18.96
CA ARG A 16 8.89 21.77 -19.20
C ARG A 16 8.47 21.04 -17.94
N LEU A 17 9.15 21.28 -16.82
CA LEU A 17 8.79 20.69 -15.52
C LEU A 17 7.43 21.18 -15.05
N GLY A 18 7.13 22.47 -15.20
CA GLY A 18 5.82 23.03 -14.88
C GLY A 18 4.70 22.42 -15.74
N ALA A 19 4.93 22.29 -17.05
CA ALA A 19 3.98 21.64 -17.95
C ALA A 19 3.74 20.17 -17.59
N LEU A 20 4.80 19.42 -17.25
CA LEU A 20 4.69 18.04 -16.81
C LEU A 20 3.90 17.93 -15.50
N ALA A 21 4.18 18.78 -14.51
CA ALA A 21 3.44 18.81 -13.26
C ALA A 21 1.96 19.12 -13.48
N ALA A 22 1.64 20.08 -14.36
CA ALA A 22 0.27 20.42 -14.72
C ALA A 22 -0.45 19.24 -15.40
N LEU A 23 0.23 18.53 -16.32
CA LEU A 23 -0.33 17.34 -16.96
C LEU A 23 -0.59 16.21 -15.95
N ILE A 24 0.31 15.97 -15.01
CA ILE A 24 0.11 14.99 -13.93
C ILE A 24 -1.09 15.40 -13.07
N ALA A 25 -1.19 16.68 -12.68
CA ALA A 25 -2.31 17.18 -11.90
C ALA A 25 -3.64 17.07 -12.64
N LEU A 26 -3.68 17.32 -13.95
CA LEU A 26 -4.88 17.16 -14.76
C LEU A 26 -5.28 15.69 -14.93
N ALA A 27 -4.30 14.80 -15.14
CA ALA A 27 -4.56 13.37 -15.33
C ALA A 27 -4.97 12.66 -14.03
N PHE A 28 -4.36 13.01 -12.90
CA PHE A 28 -4.52 12.28 -11.64
C PHE A 28 -5.19 13.10 -10.53
N GLY A 29 -5.42 14.40 -10.71
CA GLY A 29 -6.00 15.25 -9.68
C GLY A 29 -7.39 14.80 -9.24
N ALA A 30 -8.19 14.23 -10.15
CA ALA A 30 -9.48 13.65 -9.80
C ALA A 30 -9.36 12.49 -8.81
N ALA A 31 -8.25 11.73 -8.83
CA ALA A 31 -8.01 10.61 -7.92
C ALA A 31 -7.96 11.03 -6.45
N LEU A 32 -7.63 12.30 -6.17
CA LEU A 32 -7.60 12.85 -4.82
C LEU A 32 -8.99 12.96 -4.17
N ASN A 33 -10.07 12.87 -4.97
CA ASN A 33 -11.44 12.89 -4.45
C ASN A 33 -11.97 11.48 -4.09
N PHE A 34 -11.18 10.43 -4.31
CA PHE A 34 -11.54 9.07 -3.97
C PHE A 34 -10.81 8.65 -2.69
N GLY A 35 -11.46 7.81 -1.89
CA GLY A 35 -10.82 7.15 -0.75
C GLY A 35 -9.83 6.07 -1.21
N PHE A 36 -9.14 5.47 -0.25
CA PHE A 36 -8.33 4.29 -0.52
C PHE A 36 -9.23 3.11 -0.89
N LEU A 37 -8.84 2.39 -1.94
CA LEU A 37 -9.44 1.11 -2.25
C LEU A 37 -8.89 0.07 -1.28
N ASN A 38 -9.77 -0.54 -0.50
CA ASN A 38 -9.39 -1.69 0.32
C ASN A 38 -9.26 -2.91 -0.59
N TYR A 39 -8.02 -3.33 -0.84
CA TYR A 39 -7.72 -4.57 -1.56
C TYR A 39 -7.63 -5.78 -0.64
N ASP A 40 -7.62 -5.56 0.67
CA ASP A 40 -7.54 -6.65 1.64
C ASP A 40 -8.89 -7.36 1.71
N ASP A 41 -8.84 -8.69 1.79
CA ASP A 41 -10.04 -9.49 1.97
C ASP A 41 -10.56 -9.28 3.41
N PRO A 42 -11.83 -8.87 3.58
CA PRO A 42 -12.43 -8.71 4.91
C PRO A 42 -12.29 -9.96 5.77
N ALA A 43 -12.43 -11.16 5.22
CA ALA A 43 -12.40 -12.43 5.96
C ALA A 43 -11.02 -12.76 6.56
N VAL A 44 -9.97 -12.13 6.04
CA VAL A 44 -8.57 -12.32 6.44
C VAL A 44 -8.18 -11.35 7.55
N VAL A 45 -8.75 -10.13 7.55
CA VAL A 45 -8.37 -9.05 8.48
C VAL A 45 -9.56 -8.55 9.30
N VAL A 46 -10.58 -7.96 8.67
CA VAL A 46 -11.65 -7.24 9.38
C VAL A 46 -12.63 -8.17 10.10
N ASP A 47 -13.03 -9.26 9.44
CA ASP A 47 -14.02 -10.24 9.93
C ASP A 47 -13.33 -11.49 10.52
N ASN A 48 -12.08 -11.32 10.96
CA ASN A 48 -11.25 -12.41 11.43
C ASN A 48 -11.07 -12.40 12.95
N GLU A 49 -12.05 -12.98 13.66
CA GLU A 49 -12.00 -13.09 15.12
C GLU A 49 -10.73 -13.78 15.66
N VAL A 50 -10.10 -14.68 14.86
CA VAL A 50 -8.92 -15.41 15.36
C VAL A 50 -7.68 -14.54 15.49
N ILE A 51 -7.65 -13.36 14.88
CA ILE A 51 -6.54 -12.41 15.01
C ILE A 51 -6.75 -11.37 16.13
N GLU A 52 -7.93 -11.30 16.73
CA GLU A 52 -8.27 -10.30 17.77
C GLU A 52 -7.62 -10.58 19.13
N GLY A 53 -6.92 -11.70 19.29
CA GLY A 53 -6.14 -11.96 20.51
C GLY A 53 -5.66 -13.41 20.65
N LEU A 54 -4.68 -13.59 21.54
CA LEU A 54 -4.08 -14.90 21.81
C LEU A 54 -4.91 -15.69 22.84
N THR A 55 -5.82 -16.52 22.36
CA THR A 55 -6.51 -17.56 23.15
C THR A 55 -6.05 -18.95 22.70
N ALA A 56 -6.31 -19.98 23.52
CA ALA A 56 -5.97 -21.35 23.13
C ALA A 56 -6.71 -21.82 21.86
N SER A 57 -7.97 -21.38 21.67
CA SER A 57 -8.74 -21.67 20.46
C SER A 57 -8.18 -20.94 19.24
N HIS A 58 -7.85 -19.65 19.37
CA HIS A 58 -7.27 -18.87 18.27
C HIS A 58 -5.89 -19.39 17.87
N PHE A 59 -5.06 -19.75 18.84
CA PHE A 59 -3.76 -20.37 18.57
C PHE A 59 -3.91 -21.65 17.76
N ARG A 60 -4.84 -22.53 18.14
CA ARG A 60 -5.11 -23.74 17.37
C ARG A 60 -5.57 -23.40 15.95
N ALA A 61 -6.55 -22.52 15.81
CA ALA A 61 -7.13 -22.16 14.51
C ALA A 61 -6.05 -21.59 13.57
N VAL A 62 -5.27 -20.59 14.02
CA VAL A 62 -4.21 -19.95 13.23
C VAL A 62 -3.17 -20.95 12.70
N PHE A 63 -2.82 -21.98 13.48
CA PHE A 63 -1.79 -22.97 13.11
C PHE A 63 -2.36 -24.29 12.56
N SER A 64 -3.67 -24.38 12.29
CA SER A 64 -4.26 -25.62 11.75
C SER A 64 -5.33 -25.43 10.68
N GLU A 65 -5.80 -24.21 10.45
CA GLU A 65 -6.87 -23.92 9.50
C GLU A 65 -6.37 -23.06 8.32
N VAL A 66 -6.87 -23.36 7.12
CA VAL A 66 -6.72 -22.48 5.95
C VAL A 66 -7.85 -21.46 5.99
N ARG A 67 -7.52 -20.17 5.87
CA ARG A 67 -8.50 -19.10 5.90
C ARG A 67 -8.48 -18.34 4.58
N ASP A 68 -9.64 -18.31 3.94
CA ASP A 68 -9.86 -17.72 2.61
C ASP A 68 -8.74 -18.04 1.60
N HIS A 69 -8.55 -19.34 1.36
CA HIS A 69 -7.54 -19.88 0.44
C HIS A 69 -6.06 -19.63 0.82
N ALA A 70 -5.78 -19.01 1.97
CA ALA A 70 -4.44 -18.71 2.44
C ALA A 70 -4.12 -19.41 3.77
N TYR A 71 -2.96 -20.07 3.83
CA TYR A 71 -2.40 -20.58 5.08
C TYR A 71 -1.21 -19.71 5.48
N LEU A 72 -1.46 -18.72 6.34
CA LEU A 72 -0.50 -17.68 6.72
C LEU A 72 -0.40 -17.54 8.25
N PRO A 73 0.00 -18.60 8.98
CA PRO A 73 -0.06 -18.63 10.44
C PRO A 73 0.74 -17.52 11.12
N LEU A 74 1.95 -17.22 10.61
CA LEU A 74 2.80 -16.18 11.20
C LEU A 74 2.27 -14.76 10.96
N TYR A 75 1.59 -14.54 9.83
CA TYR A 75 0.94 -13.27 9.51
C TYR A 75 -0.27 -13.05 10.43
N TYR A 76 -1.11 -14.08 10.62
CA TYR A 76 -2.23 -13.97 11.56
C TYR A 76 -1.76 -13.80 13.01
N ALA A 77 -0.72 -14.51 13.41
CA ALA A 77 -0.16 -14.39 14.76
C ALA A 77 0.45 -13.01 15.05
N SER A 78 0.94 -12.27 14.05
CA SER A 78 1.52 -10.95 14.28
C SER A 78 0.47 -9.92 14.72
N PHE A 79 -0.79 -10.04 14.27
CA PHE A 79 -1.87 -9.17 14.72
C PHE A 79 -2.16 -9.28 16.21
N TRP A 80 -1.90 -10.43 16.84
CA TRP A 80 -2.06 -10.56 18.30
C TRP A 80 -1.19 -9.59 19.08
N ILE A 81 -0.06 -9.13 18.52
CA ILE A 81 0.79 -8.12 19.14
C ILE A 81 0.07 -6.77 19.13
N ASP A 82 -0.55 -6.41 18.01
CA ASP A 82 -1.30 -5.15 17.87
C ASP A 82 -2.53 -5.12 18.80
N HIS A 83 -3.17 -6.26 19.03
CA HIS A 83 -4.31 -6.38 19.96
C HIS A 83 -3.92 -6.51 21.44
N ALA A 84 -2.64 -6.67 21.76
CA ALA A 84 -2.15 -6.83 23.14
C ALA A 84 -1.81 -5.49 23.84
N ILE A 85 -1.76 -4.39 23.09
CA ILE A 85 -1.37 -3.04 23.54
C ILE A 85 -2.57 -2.10 23.42
#